data_AF-M7WED4-F1
#
_entry.id   AF-M7WED4-F1
#
_cell.length_a   1.000
_cell.length_b   1.000
_cell.length_c   1.000
_cell.angle_alpha   90.00
_cell.angle_beta   90.00
_cell.angle_gamma   90.00
#
_symmetry.space_group_name_H-M   'P 1'
#
loop_
_entity.id
_entity.type
_entity.pdbx_description
1 polymer ?
#
loop_
_entity_poly.entity_id
_entity_poly.type
_entity_poly.pdbx_seq_one_letter_code
_entity_poly.pdbx_strand_id
1 'polypeptide(L)'
;MSGKKLPYIEFKNYQVYQESILIGIIALYGTINISIRGKKTDKEILPFLLINKIQIYGEDPIYCNDLITTKCEDIKFYEIKHGLNIKTALRRFHKNKIIESLHFLMDILFLLGINFNTYITNGKNGAIRAETIRFIHLQNGRLLSSDDIKHIGNLIYHSIIDNLKFHQSVSLNPTHPLLSHLFDPPSSTSSISLSSSCLPLSIPSLSTHSFSSV
;
A
#
# COMPACT_ATOMS: atom_id res chain seq x y z
N MET A 1 -0.09 7.81 21.96
CA MET A 1 -1.43 7.18 22.05
C MET A 1 -1.41 6.09 23.12
N SER A 2 -2.33 6.18 24.08
CA SER A 2 -2.50 5.29 25.23
C SER A 2 -2.81 3.85 24.79
N GLY A 3 -2.25 2.85 25.49
CA GLY A 3 -2.25 1.42 25.15
C GLY A 3 -3.60 0.68 25.22
N LYS A 4 -4.72 1.33 24.87
CA LYS A 4 -6.00 0.65 24.72
C LYS A 4 -6.04 -0.12 23.40
N LYS A 5 -6.32 -1.42 23.48
CA LYS A 5 -6.53 -2.28 22.32
C LYS A 5 -7.79 -1.83 21.59
N LEU A 6 -7.67 -1.49 20.31
CA LEU A 6 -8.81 -1.11 19.48
C LEU A 6 -9.86 -2.24 19.41
N PRO A 7 -11.16 -1.91 19.37
CA PRO A 7 -12.20 -2.86 19.01
C PRO A 7 -11.86 -3.58 17.71
N TYR A 8 -12.25 -4.86 17.59
CA TYR A 8 -11.86 -5.70 16.45
C TYR A 8 -12.22 -5.08 15.09
N ILE A 9 -13.42 -4.50 14.98
CA ILE A 9 -13.93 -3.86 13.77
C ILE A 9 -13.13 -2.61 13.42
N GLU A 10 -12.86 -1.75 14.42
CA GLU A 10 -12.05 -0.55 14.20
C GLU A 10 -10.63 -0.90 13.77
N PHE A 11 -10.03 -1.92 14.38
CA PHE A 11 -8.73 -2.43 13.96
C PHE A 11 -8.75 -2.92 12.50
N LYS A 12 -9.78 -3.68 12.12
CA LYS A 12 -9.92 -4.19 10.74
C LYS A 12 -10.10 -3.06 9.73
N ASN A 13 -10.95 -2.09 10.02
CA ASN A 13 -11.17 -0.94 9.15
C ASN A 13 -9.91 -0.05 9.07
N TYR A 14 -9.16 0.07 10.17
CA TYR A 14 -7.88 0.78 10.15
C TYR A 14 -6.89 0.15 9.17
N GLN A 15 -6.81 -1.18 9.12
CA GLN A 15 -5.95 -1.85 8.14
C GLN A 15 -6.39 -1.59 6.68
N VAL A 16 -7.69 -1.41 6.41
CA VAL A 16 -8.19 -1.03 5.08
C VAL A 16 -7.84 0.42 4.74
N TYR A 17 -7.90 1.34 5.72
CA TYR A 17 -7.45 2.71 5.53
C TYR A 17 -5.94 2.78 5.28
N GLN A 18 -5.15 1.95 5.98
CA GLN A 18 -3.72 1.80 5.68
C GLN A 18 -3.52 1.32 4.23
N GLU A 19 -4.18 0.25 3.79
CA GLU A 19 -4.07 -0.22 2.40
C GLU A 19 -4.39 0.90 1.41
N SER A 20 -5.48 1.62 1.64
CA SER A 20 -5.98 2.64 0.73
C SER A 20 -5.05 3.86 0.63
N ILE A 21 -4.47 4.32 1.75
CA ILE A 21 -3.50 5.42 1.69
C ILE A 21 -2.19 4.98 1.02
N LEU A 22 -1.70 3.76 1.27
CA LEU A 22 -0.50 3.26 0.59
C LEU A 22 -0.72 3.16 -0.93
N ILE A 23 -1.89 2.67 -1.35
CA ILE A 23 -2.33 2.67 -2.76
C ILE A 23 -2.29 4.08 -3.35
N GLY A 24 -2.85 5.07 -2.64
CA GLY A 24 -2.86 6.46 -3.10
C GLY A 24 -1.47 7.06 -3.25
N ILE A 25 -0.56 6.77 -2.31
CA ILE A 25 0.83 7.25 -2.38
C ILE A 25 1.56 6.57 -3.55
N ILE A 26 1.42 5.25 -3.73
CA ILE A 26 2.05 4.53 -4.85
C ILE A 26 1.59 5.09 -6.20
N ALA A 27 0.31 5.45 -6.31
CA ALA A 27 -0.26 6.03 -7.53
C ALA A 27 0.34 7.40 -7.90
N LEU A 28 1.11 8.06 -7.02
CA LEU A 28 1.88 9.25 -7.36
C LEU A 28 3.14 8.92 -8.21
N TYR A 29 3.62 7.69 -8.16
CA TYR A 29 4.84 7.22 -8.81
C TYR A 29 4.58 6.34 -10.04
N GLY A 30 3.31 6.08 -10.37
CA GLY A 30 2.97 5.17 -11.45
C GLY A 30 1.47 4.85 -11.52
N THR A 31 1.14 3.72 -12.15
CA THR A 31 -0.24 3.25 -12.28
C THR A 31 -0.47 2.01 -11.42
N ILE A 32 -1.58 1.99 -10.67
CA ILE A 32 -2.04 0.85 -9.89
C ILE A 32 -3.43 0.40 -10.36
N ASN A 33 -3.57 -0.89 -10.62
CA ASN A 33 -4.80 -1.53 -11.07
C ASN A 33 -5.43 -2.31 -9.93
N ILE A 34 -6.69 -1.99 -9.64
CA ILE A 34 -7.40 -2.47 -8.45
C ILE A 34 -8.73 -3.06 -8.88
N SER A 35 -9.15 -4.16 -8.26
CA SER A 35 -10.50 -4.71 -8.41
C SER A 35 -11.09 -5.07 -7.05
N ILE A 36 -12.38 -5.41 -7.03
CA ILE A 36 -13.03 -5.91 -5.83
C ILE A 36 -12.51 -7.30 -5.49
N ARG A 37 -12.10 -7.51 -4.24
CA ARG A 37 -11.95 -8.85 -3.67
C ARG A 37 -13.34 -9.40 -3.37
N GLY A 38 -13.65 -10.60 -3.87
CA GLY A 38 -14.99 -11.17 -3.80
C GLY A 38 -15.60 -11.29 -2.38
N LYS A 39 -16.94 -11.42 -2.38
CA LYS A 39 -17.93 -11.48 -1.27
C LYS A 39 -17.92 -10.33 -0.25
N LYS A 40 -19.11 -9.78 -0.03
CA LYS A 40 -19.43 -8.81 1.03
C LYS A 40 -19.01 -9.38 2.39
N THR A 41 -18.19 -8.64 3.13
CA THR A 41 -17.91 -8.89 4.55
C THR A 41 -19.15 -8.55 5.40
N ASP A 42 -19.09 -8.83 6.71
CA ASP A 42 -20.03 -8.28 7.69
C ASP A 42 -20.27 -6.78 7.45
N LYS A 43 -21.50 -6.29 7.64
CA LYS A 43 -21.93 -4.92 7.27
C LYS A 43 -21.03 -3.79 7.81
N GLU A 44 -20.28 -4.05 8.87
CA GLU A 44 -19.45 -3.06 9.56
C GLU A 44 -17.95 -3.12 9.20
N ILE A 45 -17.46 -4.22 8.60
CA ILE A 45 -16.05 -4.39 8.24
C ILE A 45 -15.86 -4.09 6.76
N LEU A 46 -15.02 -3.11 6.46
CA LEU A 46 -14.68 -2.76 5.09
C LEU A 46 -13.90 -3.91 4.42
N PRO A 47 -14.26 -4.33 3.19
CA PRO A 47 -13.47 -5.30 2.43
C PRO A 47 -12.12 -4.71 2.01
N PHE A 48 -11.09 -5.54 2.03
CA PHE A 48 -9.79 -5.22 1.41
C PHE A 48 -9.91 -5.20 -0.11
N LEU A 49 -9.11 -4.36 -0.73
CA LEU A 49 -9.03 -4.25 -2.18
C LEU A 49 -8.19 -5.40 -2.75
N LEU A 50 -8.40 -5.74 -4.03
CA LEU A 50 -7.52 -6.65 -4.76
C LEU A 50 -6.61 -5.83 -5.65
N ILE A 51 -5.31 -5.84 -5.33
CA ILE A 51 -4.30 -5.14 -6.10
C ILE A 51 -3.79 -6.10 -7.17
N ASN A 52 -4.13 -5.81 -8.42
CA ASN A 52 -3.83 -6.69 -9.54
C ASN A 52 -2.42 -6.43 -10.07
N LYS A 53 -2.11 -5.17 -10.35
CA LYS A 53 -0.87 -4.76 -11.01
C LYS A 53 -0.42 -3.39 -10.54
N ILE A 54 0.86 -3.26 -10.23
CA ILE A 54 1.54 -1.99 -10.00
C ILE A 54 2.55 -1.79 -11.13
N GLN A 55 2.57 -0.59 -11.70
CA GLN A 55 3.48 -0.18 -12.76
C GLN A 55 4.11 1.16 -12.37
N ILE A 56 5.32 1.12 -11.82
CA ILE A 56 6.11 2.33 -11.57
C ILE A 56 6.68 2.86 -12.88
N TYR A 57 6.82 4.17 -13.03
CA TYR A 57 7.38 4.74 -14.26
C TYR A 57 8.82 4.30 -14.49
N GLY A 58 9.08 3.77 -15.68
CA GLY A 58 10.43 3.30 -16.08
C GLY A 58 10.79 1.89 -15.62
N GLU A 59 9.91 1.22 -14.87
CA GLU A 59 10.13 -0.14 -14.34
C GLU A 59 9.25 -1.17 -15.07
N ASP A 60 9.45 -2.46 -14.79
CA ASP A 60 8.55 -3.51 -15.28
C ASP A 60 7.25 -3.60 -14.43
N PRO A 61 6.13 -4.07 -15.02
CA PRO A 61 4.89 -4.29 -14.29
C PRO A 61 5.04 -5.41 -13.25
N ILE A 62 4.51 -5.17 -12.05
CA ILE A 62 4.47 -6.15 -10.98
C ILE A 62 3.05 -6.69 -10.81
N TYR A 63 2.86 -7.99 -11.06
CA TYR A 63 1.58 -8.70 -10.87
C TYR A 63 1.40 -9.10 -9.40
N CYS A 64 0.83 -8.18 -8.62
CA CYS A 64 0.87 -8.22 -7.16
C CYS A 64 0.09 -9.40 -6.57
N ASN A 65 -1.10 -9.69 -7.11
CA ASN A 65 -1.92 -10.77 -6.58
C ASN A 65 -1.24 -12.15 -6.73
N ASP A 66 -0.49 -12.37 -7.81
CA ASP A 66 0.17 -13.65 -8.06
C ASP A 66 1.31 -13.86 -7.07
N LEU A 67 2.20 -12.86 -6.92
CA LEU A 67 3.29 -12.88 -5.95
C LEU A 67 2.80 -13.13 -4.51
N ILE A 68 1.79 -12.37 -4.08
CA ILE A 68 1.22 -12.49 -2.74
C ILE A 68 0.55 -13.86 -2.55
N THR A 69 -0.15 -14.35 -3.58
CA THR A 69 -0.83 -15.65 -3.52
C THR A 69 0.19 -16.77 -3.41
N THR A 70 1.19 -16.82 -4.29
CA THR A 70 2.25 -17.84 -4.26
C THR A 70 2.94 -17.88 -2.90
N LYS A 71 3.39 -16.73 -2.38
CA LYS A 71 4.02 -16.65 -1.05
C LYS A 71 3.12 -17.21 0.07
N CYS A 72 1.84 -16.86 0.06
CA CYS A 72 0.89 -17.35 1.07
C CYS A 72 0.58 -18.84 0.90
N GLU A 73 0.59 -19.36 -0.32
CA GLU A 73 0.40 -20.77 -0.60
C GLU A 73 1.57 -21.61 -0.12
N ASP A 74 2.81 -21.17 -0.36
CA ASP A 74 4.01 -21.83 0.14
C ASP A 74 3.99 -21.98 1.66
N ILE A 75 3.62 -20.91 2.37
CA ILE A 75 3.45 -20.92 3.83
C ILE A 75 2.36 -21.92 4.24
N LYS A 76 1.20 -21.88 3.58
CA LYS A 76 0.07 -22.80 3.85
C LYS A 76 0.50 -24.25 3.68
N PHE A 77 1.18 -24.59 2.58
CA PHE A 77 1.61 -25.96 2.31
C PHE A 77 2.70 -26.42 3.29
N TYR A 78 3.63 -25.54 3.63
CA TYR A 78 4.62 -25.79 4.68
C TYR A 78 3.93 -26.12 6.02
N GLU A 79 2.98 -25.31 6.47
CA GLU A 79 2.26 -25.54 7.72
C GLU A 79 1.49 -26.88 7.72
N ILE A 80 0.81 -27.21 6.62
CA ILE A 80 0.09 -28.49 6.46
C ILE A 80 1.05 -29.67 6.55
N LYS A 81 2.20 -29.58 5.88
CA LYS A 81 3.26 -30.61 5.92
C LYS A 81 3.80 -30.83 7.33
N HIS A 82 3.77 -29.79 8.17
CA HIS A 82 4.20 -29.85 9.58
C HIS A 82 3.04 -30.11 10.56
N GLY A 83 1.93 -30.68 10.09
CA GLY A 83 0.86 -31.18 10.94
C GLY A 83 -0.21 -30.16 11.31
N LEU A 84 -0.23 -28.97 10.69
CA LEU A 84 -1.34 -28.04 10.88
C LEU A 84 -2.59 -28.54 10.15
N ASN A 85 -3.73 -28.53 10.85
CA ASN A 85 -5.02 -28.87 10.25
C ASN A 85 -5.35 -27.99 9.03
N ILE A 86 -5.81 -28.61 7.93
CA ILE A 86 -6.13 -27.96 6.65
C ILE A 86 -7.09 -26.77 6.82
N LYS A 87 -8.12 -26.89 7.66
CA LYS A 87 -9.08 -25.81 7.93
C LYS A 87 -8.39 -24.61 8.58
N THR A 88 -7.47 -24.86 9.50
CA THR A 88 -6.67 -23.80 10.14
C THR A 88 -5.69 -23.17 9.16
N ALA A 89 -5.04 -23.97 8.32
CA ALA A 89 -4.13 -23.50 7.29
C ALA A 89 -4.85 -22.62 6.26
N LEU A 90 -6.03 -23.02 5.77
CA LEU A 90 -6.85 -22.21 4.85
C LEU A 90 -7.30 -20.88 5.48
N ARG A 91 -7.71 -20.91 6.75
CA ARG A 91 -8.05 -19.67 7.46
C ARG A 91 -6.84 -18.75 7.61
N ARG A 92 -5.65 -19.29 7.92
CA ARG A 92 -4.40 -18.53 7.99
C ARG A 92 -4.00 -17.99 6.63
N PHE A 93 -4.12 -18.76 5.56
CA PHE A 93 -3.87 -18.33 4.18
C PHE A 93 -4.62 -17.04 3.82
N HIS A 94 -5.93 -16.99 4.05
CA HIS A 94 -6.72 -15.78 3.76
C HIS A 94 -6.30 -14.58 4.61
N LYS A 95 -5.98 -14.80 5.90
CA LYS A 95 -5.47 -13.75 6.78
C LYS A 95 -4.09 -13.26 6.33
N ASN A 96 -3.21 -14.18 5.95
CA ASN A 96 -1.85 -13.88 5.51
C ASN A 96 -1.86 -13.08 4.21
N LYS A 97 -2.76 -13.38 3.26
CA LYS A 97 -2.91 -12.57 2.03
C LYS A 97 -3.17 -11.09 2.32
N ILE A 98 -3.89 -10.77 3.39
CA ILE A 98 -4.15 -9.39 3.79
C ILE A 98 -2.88 -8.76 4.38
N ILE A 99 -2.20 -9.47 5.28
CA ILE A 99 -0.99 -8.99 5.94
C ILE A 99 0.12 -8.75 4.91
N GLU A 100 0.34 -9.74 4.05
CA GLU A 100 1.34 -9.69 2.98
C GLU A 100 1.01 -8.62 1.93
N SER A 101 -0.26 -8.32 1.65
CA SER A 101 -0.64 -7.19 0.81
C SER A 101 -0.15 -5.87 1.41
N LEU A 102 -0.40 -5.64 2.70
CA LEU A 102 0.06 -4.42 3.38
C LEU A 102 1.59 -4.33 3.43
N HIS A 103 2.27 -5.43 3.79
CA HIS A 103 3.73 -5.47 3.82
C HIS A 103 4.33 -5.21 2.44
N PHE A 104 3.78 -5.82 1.40
CA PHE A 104 4.24 -5.61 0.04
C PHE A 104 4.11 -4.15 -0.42
N LEU A 105 3.00 -3.47 -0.10
CA LEU A 105 2.86 -2.04 -0.40
C LEU A 105 3.82 -1.17 0.40
N MET A 106 4.05 -1.52 1.67
CA MET A 106 5.05 -0.84 2.50
C MET A 106 6.46 -1.00 1.93
N ASP A 107 6.81 -2.20 1.48
CA ASP A 107 8.12 -2.50 0.88
C ASP A 107 8.34 -1.69 -0.41
N ILE A 108 7.33 -1.61 -1.29
CA ILE A 108 7.38 -0.76 -2.49
C ILE A 108 7.62 0.70 -2.11
N LEU A 109 6.83 1.22 -1.16
CA LEU A 109 6.94 2.61 -0.76
C LEU A 109 8.26 2.93 -0.05
N PHE A 110 8.81 1.97 0.69
CA PHE A 110 10.13 2.08 1.28
C PHE A 110 11.22 2.22 0.21
N LEU A 111 11.15 1.42 -0.85
CA LEU A 111 12.05 1.55 -2.01
C LEU A 111 11.88 2.90 -2.73
N LEU A 112 10.67 3.47 -2.72
CA LEU A 112 10.38 4.82 -3.21
C LEU A 112 10.74 5.92 -2.20
N GLY A 113 11.45 5.61 -1.10
CA GLY A 113 11.95 6.59 -0.12
C GLY A 113 10.94 7.07 0.91
N ILE A 114 9.79 6.39 1.06
CA ILE A 114 8.81 6.66 2.10
C ILE A 114 9.14 5.86 3.36
N ASN A 115 9.17 6.52 4.52
CA ASN A 115 9.51 5.85 5.78
C ASN A 115 8.28 5.67 6.66
N PHE A 116 8.27 4.61 7.46
CA PHE A 116 7.15 4.27 8.34
C PHE A 116 7.60 4.18 9.79
N ASN A 117 6.77 4.67 10.71
CA ASN A 117 6.83 4.26 12.10
C ASN A 117 5.73 3.22 12.32
N THR A 118 6.09 2.00 12.71
CA THR A 118 5.15 0.89 12.88
C THR A 118 5.21 0.30 14.27
N TYR A 119 4.20 -0.52 14.60
CA TYR A 119 4.29 -1.48 15.68
C TYR A 119 3.87 -2.86 15.18
N ILE A 120 4.49 -3.88 15.75
CA ILE A 120 4.23 -5.26 15.39
C ILE A 120 3.19 -5.83 16.35
N THR A 121 2.18 -6.50 15.79
CA THR A 121 1.23 -7.26 16.60
C THR A 121 1.88 -8.55 17.13
N ASN A 122 1.66 -8.87 18.41
CA ASN A 122 2.12 -10.13 18.98
C ASN A 122 1.44 -11.31 18.27
N GLY A 123 2.18 -11.96 17.36
CA GLY A 123 1.74 -13.18 16.70
C GLY A 123 1.55 -14.31 17.71
N LYS A 124 0.60 -15.21 17.43
CA LYS A 124 0.44 -16.48 18.17
C LYS A 124 0.79 -17.63 17.23
N ASN A 125 1.55 -18.61 17.73
CA ASN A 125 1.77 -19.92 17.11
C ASN A 125 2.29 -19.86 15.66
N GLY A 126 3.40 -19.16 15.43
CA GLY A 126 4.09 -19.10 14.13
C GLY A 126 3.37 -18.32 13.03
N ALA A 127 2.20 -17.72 13.32
CA ALA A 127 1.48 -16.91 12.35
C ALA A 127 2.25 -15.62 12.01
N ILE A 128 2.16 -15.21 10.74
CA ILE A 128 2.75 -13.96 10.24
C ILE A 128 2.30 -12.80 11.13
N ARG A 129 3.27 -11.99 11.57
CA ARG A 129 3.02 -10.83 12.42
C ARG A 129 2.61 -9.67 11.54
N ALA A 130 1.46 -9.07 11.82
CA ALA A 130 1.03 -7.88 11.09
C ALA A 130 1.76 -6.66 11.65
N GLU A 131 2.33 -5.86 10.75
CA GLU A 131 2.79 -4.51 11.06
C GLU A 131 1.66 -3.52 10.91
N THR A 132 1.54 -2.62 11.89
CA THR A 132 0.55 -1.55 11.88
C THR A 132 1.26 -0.22 11.91
N ILE A 133 0.99 0.60 10.90
CA ILE A 133 1.58 1.92 10.72
C ILE A 133 0.97 2.86 11.75
N ARG A 134 1.81 3.65 12.42
CA ARG A 134 1.41 4.78 13.27
C ARG A 134 1.58 6.09 12.53
N PHE A 135 2.69 6.21 11.81
CA PHE A 135 3.06 7.40 11.05
C PHE A 135 3.68 7.04 9.70
N ILE A 136 3.43 7.89 8.70
CA ILE A 136 4.07 7.86 7.38
C ILE A 136 4.86 9.16 7.20
N HIS A 137 6.14 9.04 6.87
CA HIS A 137 7.01 10.16 6.51
C HIS A 137 7.13 10.25 4.99
N LEU A 138 6.53 11.29 4.41
CA LEU A 138 6.64 11.58 2.98
C LEU A 138 7.98 12.25 2.65
N GLN A 139 8.43 12.13 1.40
CA GLN A 139 9.70 12.73 0.93
C GLN A 139 9.73 14.26 1.06
N ASN A 140 8.57 14.92 0.98
CA ASN A 140 8.45 16.37 1.18
C ASN A 140 8.51 16.82 2.65
N GLY A 141 8.83 15.90 3.58
CA GLY A 141 8.91 16.18 5.02
C GLY A 141 7.56 16.14 5.75
N ARG A 142 6.44 15.95 5.04
CA ARG A 142 5.12 15.84 5.66
C ARG A 142 5.00 14.53 6.46
N LEU A 143 4.58 14.65 7.70
CA LEU A 143 4.25 13.56 8.61
C LEU A 143 2.75 13.31 8.58
N LEU A 144 2.32 12.09 8.23
CA LEU A 144 0.92 11.67 8.34
C LEU A 144 0.74 10.83 9.61
N SER A 145 -0.14 11.27 10.50
CA SER A 145 -0.51 10.59 11.74
C SER A 145 -1.52 9.46 11.51
N SER A 146 -1.84 8.71 12.57
CA SER A 146 -2.88 7.68 12.50
C SER A 146 -4.26 8.23 12.15
N ASP A 147 -4.56 9.47 12.54
CA ASP A 147 -5.82 10.13 12.19
C ASP A 147 -5.82 10.61 10.74
N ASP A 148 -4.68 11.09 10.23
CA ASP A 148 -4.53 11.39 8.79
C ASP A 148 -4.68 10.13 7.94
N ILE A 149 -4.06 9.02 8.36
CA ILE A 149 -4.20 7.71 7.71
C ILE A 149 -5.67 7.28 7.65
N LYS A 150 -6.40 7.39 8.77
CA LYS A 150 -7.83 7.09 8.82
C LYS A 150 -8.61 7.98 7.85
N HIS A 151 -8.40 9.29 7.91
CA HIS A 151 -9.15 10.25 7.13
C HIS A 151 -8.88 10.13 5.63
N ILE A 152 -7.61 10.24 5.21
CA ILE A 152 -7.20 10.18 3.80
C ILE A 152 -7.45 8.78 3.24
N GLY A 153 -7.11 7.72 3.99
CA GLY A 153 -7.37 6.35 3.59
C GLY A 153 -8.86 6.09 3.38
N ASN A 154 -9.74 6.64 4.23
CA ASN A 154 -11.18 6.53 4.06
C ASN A 154 -11.68 7.23 2.78
N LEU A 155 -11.17 8.43 2.47
CA LEU A 155 -11.52 9.16 1.25
C LEU A 155 -11.11 8.38 -0.01
N ILE A 156 -9.88 7.86 -0.03
CA ILE A 156 -9.36 7.07 -1.15
C ILE A 156 -10.18 5.79 -1.32
N TYR A 157 -10.41 5.07 -0.22
CA TYR A 157 -11.17 3.82 -0.23
C TYR A 157 -12.56 4.02 -0.85
N HIS A 158 -13.32 5.00 -0.37
CA HIS A 158 -14.67 5.24 -0.87
C HIS A 158 -14.68 5.67 -2.32
N SER A 159 -13.73 6.50 -2.76
CA SER A 159 -13.60 6.85 -4.17
C SER A 159 -13.34 5.62 -5.05
N ILE A 160 -12.44 4.71 -4.64
CA ILE A 160 -12.17 3.47 -5.37
C ILE A 160 -13.42 2.60 -5.43
N ILE A 161 -14.10 2.39 -4.30
CA ILE A 161 -15.30 1.56 -4.23
C ILE A 161 -16.43 2.13 -5.07
N ASP A 162 -16.64 3.45 -5.05
CA ASP A 162 -17.66 4.09 -5.86
C ASP A 162 -17.42 3.90 -7.35
N ASN A 163 -16.16 3.96 -7.81
CA ASN A 163 -15.81 3.63 -9.19
C ASN A 163 -16.00 2.13 -9.49
N LEU A 164 -15.66 1.24 -8.55
CA LEU A 164 -15.81 -0.21 -8.72
C LEU A 164 -17.28 -0.69 -8.71
N LYS A 165 -18.25 0.16 -8.36
CA LYS A 165 -19.68 -0.15 -8.55
C LYS A 165 -20.07 -0.22 -10.02
N PHE A 166 -19.39 0.55 -10.87
CA PHE A 166 -19.69 0.69 -12.29
C PHE A 166 -18.66 -0.03 -13.18
N HIS A 167 -17.48 -0.33 -12.64
CA HIS A 167 -16.38 -0.95 -13.37
C HIS A 167 -15.85 -2.18 -12.64
N GLN A 168 -15.42 -3.20 -13.38
CA GLN A 168 -14.81 -4.41 -12.79
C GLN A 168 -13.45 -4.11 -12.13
N SER A 169 -12.76 -3.08 -12.61
CA SER A 169 -11.47 -2.62 -12.10
C SER A 169 -11.32 -1.11 -12.23
N VAL A 170 -10.43 -0.54 -11.43
CA VAL A 170 -10.07 0.89 -11.42
C VAL A 170 -8.56 1.02 -11.57
N SER A 171 -8.12 1.96 -12.40
CA SER A 171 -6.73 2.36 -12.53
C SER A 171 -6.52 3.72 -11.87
N LEU A 172 -5.66 3.79 -10.85
CA LEU A 172 -5.22 5.05 -10.29
C LEU A 172 -3.84 5.40 -10.84
N ASN A 173 -3.63 6.67 -11.13
CA ASN A 173 -2.38 7.25 -11.63
C ASN A 173 -2.27 8.71 -11.12
N PRO A 174 -1.14 9.42 -11.32
CA PRO A 174 -0.93 10.74 -10.74
C PRO A 174 -1.92 11.79 -11.24
N THR A 175 -2.48 11.61 -12.44
CA THR A 175 -3.48 12.52 -13.02
C THR A 175 -4.89 12.27 -12.50
N HIS A 176 -5.09 11.24 -11.68
CA HIS A 176 -6.40 10.91 -11.16
C HIS A 176 -6.88 12.03 -10.20
N PRO A 177 -8.07 12.64 -10.44
CA PRO A 177 -8.54 13.82 -9.68
C PRO A 177 -8.60 13.66 -8.16
N LEU A 178 -8.73 12.41 -7.70
CA LEU A 178 -8.69 12.06 -6.28
C LEU A 178 -7.36 12.47 -5.61
N LEU A 179 -6.23 12.32 -6.29
CA LEU A 179 -4.90 12.41 -5.67
C LEU A 179 -4.38 13.84 -5.56
N SER A 180 -4.77 14.73 -6.48
CA SER A 180 -4.30 16.12 -6.51
C SER A 180 -4.59 16.82 -5.19
N HIS A 181 -5.81 16.71 -4.66
CA HIS A 181 -6.21 17.41 -3.45
C HIS A 181 -5.74 16.77 -2.13
N LEU A 182 -5.29 15.52 -2.16
CA LEU A 182 -4.98 14.76 -0.93
C LEU A 182 -3.54 14.95 -0.45
N PHE A 183 -2.62 15.22 -1.37
CA PHE A 183 -1.19 15.32 -1.06
C PHE A 183 -0.59 16.72 -1.26
N ASP A 184 -1.39 17.69 -1.71
CA ASP A 184 -0.98 19.09 -1.73
C ASP A 184 -0.58 19.57 -0.32
N PRO A 185 0.45 20.43 -0.21
CA PRO A 185 0.77 21.06 1.05
C PRO A 185 -0.44 21.90 1.51
N PRO A 186 -0.75 21.97 2.82
CA PRO A 186 -1.74 22.92 3.30
C PRO A 186 -1.30 24.30 2.83
N SER A 187 -2.16 24.98 2.07
CA SER A 187 -1.92 26.33 1.58
C SER A 187 -1.65 27.24 2.77
N SER A 188 -0.37 27.50 3.03
CA SER A 188 0.06 28.47 4.03
C SER A 188 -0.22 29.86 3.49
N THR A 189 -1.30 30.47 3.98
CA THR A 189 -1.36 31.93 4.14
C THR A 189 -0.25 32.34 5.09
N SER A 190 0.92 32.66 4.53
CA SER A 190 1.84 33.69 5.03
C SER A 190 3.00 33.81 4.04
N SER A 191 3.02 34.95 3.35
CA SER A 191 4.10 35.44 2.53
C SER A 191 5.44 35.42 3.28
N ILE A 192 6.38 34.61 2.82
CA ILE A 192 7.81 34.85 3.01
C ILE A 192 8.48 34.61 1.66
N SER A 193 9.26 35.62 1.26
CA SER A 193 9.87 35.80 -0.05
C SER A 193 10.79 34.66 -0.48
N LEU A 194 10.72 34.35 -1.77
CA LEU A 194 11.60 33.44 -2.49
C LEU A 194 13.07 33.89 -2.39
N SER A 195 13.96 32.96 -2.03
CA SER A 195 15.33 32.97 -2.53
C SER A 195 15.51 31.78 -3.46
N SER A 196 15.91 32.09 -4.68
CA SER A 196 16.05 31.19 -5.82
C SER A 196 17.33 30.38 -5.69
N SER A 197 17.26 29.06 -5.65
CA SER A 197 18.25 28.16 -6.28
C SER A 197 17.87 26.70 -6.06
N CYS A 198 17.53 26.02 -7.15
CA CYS A 198 17.98 24.66 -7.48
C CYS A 198 17.28 24.24 -8.78
N LEU A 199 18.02 24.39 -9.89
CA LEU A 199 17.71 23.77 -11.17
C LEU A 199 17.88 22.23 -11.07
N PRO A 200 17.22 21.45 -11.94
CA PRO A 200 17.32 20.00 -11.92
C PRO A 200 18.67 19.51 -12.47
N LEU A 201 19.24 18.51 -11.79
CA LEU A 201 20.44 17.79 -12.20
C LEU A 201 20.24 17.15 -13.58
N SER A 202 21.18 17.45 -14.48
CA SER A 202 21.32 16.90 -15.82
C SER A 202 21.77 15.44 -15.74
N ILE A 203 21.13 14.57 -16.50
CA ILE A 203 21.53 13.17 -16.69
C ILE A 203 22.79 13.13 -17.58
N PRO A 204 23.87 12.43 -17.22
CA PRO A 204 25.00 12.23 -18.12
C PRO A 204 24.66 11.19 -19.19
N SER A 205 24.97 11.51 -20.45
CA SER A 205 24.86 10.63 -21.60
C SER A 205 25.83 9.45 -21.51
N LEU A 206 25.32 8.24 -21.73
CA LEU A 206 26.12 7.02 -21.89
C LEU A 206 26.83 7.06 -23.25
N SER A 207 28.17 7.07 -23.23
CA SER A 207 29.01 6.87 -24.41
C SER A 207 28.99 5.40 -24.84
N THR A 208 28.69 5.17 -26.11
CA THR A 208 28.75 3.89 -26.82
C THR A 208 30.19 3.40 -26.93
N HIS A 209 30.50 2.26 -26.31
CA HIS A 209 31.68 1.47 -26.67
C HIS A 209 31.27 0.37 -27.65
N SER A 210 31.74 0.52 -28.88
CA SER A 210 31.76 -0.49 -29.92
C SER A 210 32.70 -1.64 -29.53
N PHE A 211 32.14 -2.84 -29.39
CA PHE A 211 32.92 -4.08 -29.44
C PHE A 211 33.04 -4.52 -30.90
N SER A 212 34.26 -4.49 -31.42
CA SER A 212 34.65 -5.18 -32.64
C SER A 212 35.05 -6.61 -32.32
N SER A 213 34.37 -7.57 -32.94
CA SER A 213 34.75 -8.97 -33.04
C SER A 213 35.87 -9.17 -34.07
N VAL A 214 36.98 -9.81 -33.68
CA VAL A 214 37.59 -11.04 -34.26
C VAL A 214 38.47 -11.65 -33.18
#